data_AF-A0A953CR86-F1
#
_entry.id   AF-A0A953CR86-F1
#
_cell.length_a   1.000
_cell.length_b   1.000
_cell.length_c   1.000
_cell.angle_alpha   90.00
_cell.angle_beta   90.00
_cell.angle_gamma   90.00
#
_symmetry.space_group_name_H-M   'P 1'
#
loop_
_entity.id
_entity.type
_entity.pdbx_description
1 polymer ?
#
loop_
_entity_poly.entity_id
_entity_poly.type
_entity_poly.pdbx_seq_one_letter_code
_entity_poly.pdbx_strand_id
1 'polypeptide(L)'
;MNLTTMDSLELINRINAVTNLSSSNLNIMIVGLGGLGVVSFTHKVRDLLALRYSHIHTTEQRGVAQKRASTSAVITASDFFIAPSLSEAKVNLLIALEPLEALRSAHLLEPDGVCFIADTRIETICGCHRKYVYPSTKEIVQLIELGGVRCLTLPVTSLLRSERLLPVHTSSAMLGMFCAAFNFDLELVLNNSDKNKVHSLNTKNRTALQWGCNQFQRIQSSNESISLTDPQPMKSNFYHQSVFGIKSVV
;
A
#
# COMPACT_ATOMS: atom_id res chain seq x y z
N MET A 1 13.61 5.50 6.25
CA MET A 1 13.72 4.81 7.56
C MET A 1 14.00 3.37 7.23
N ASN A 2 15.14 2.82 7.67
CA ASN A 2 15.53 1.45 7.34
C ASN A 2 14.57 0.51 8.09
N LEU A 3 13.63 -0.10 7.38
CA LEU A 3 13.00 -1.34 7.86
C LEU A 3 14.14 -2.33 8.14
N THR A 4 14.03 -3.12 9.19
CA THR A 4 14.97 -4.24 9.34
C THR A 4 14.77 -5.19 8.16
N THR A 5 15.82 -5.93 7.77
CA THR A 5 15.73 -6.85 6.63
C THR A 5 14.62 -7.88 6.79
N MET A 6 14.30 -8.26 8.04
CA MET A 6 13.20 -9.17 8.35
C MET A 6 11.81 -8.51 8.21
N ASP A 7 11.64 -7.26 8.65
CA ASP A 7 10.37 -6.52 8.51
C ASP A 7 10.00 -6.31 7.03
N SER A 8 11.02 -6.02 6.19
CA SER A 8 10.82 -5.84 4.74
C SER A 8 10.37 -7.13 4.05
N LEU A 9 10.95 -8.28 4.42
CA LEU A 9 10.60 -9.57 3.85
C LEU A 9 9.18 -9.99 4.26
N GLU A 10 8.82 -9.80 5.54
CA GLU A 10 7.48 -10.07 6.04
C GLU A 10 6.42 -9.23 5.31
N LEU A 11 6.68 -7.93 5.11
CA LEU A 11 5.80 -7.04 4.37
C LEU A 11 5.55 -7.54 2.93
N ILE A 12 6.61 -7.90 2.20
CA ILE A 12 6.48 -8.40 0.82
C ILE A 12 5.71 -9.72 0.80
N ASN A 13 5.99 -10.64 1.73
CA ASN A 13 5.27 -11.90 1.81
C ASN A 13 3.76 -11.68 2.05
N ARG A 14 3.40 -10.73 2.91
CA ARG A 14 1.98 -10.37 3.15
C ARG A 14 1.34 -9.70 1.95
N ILE A 15 2.06 -8.81 1.27
CA ILE A 15 1.57 -8.22 0.01
C ILE A 15 1.29 -9.33 -1.01
N ASN A 16 2.25 -10.24 -1.22
CA ASN A 16 2.10 -11.35 -2.16
C ASN A 16 0.94 -12.27 -1.76
N ALA A 17 0.74 -12.52 -0.45
CA ALA A 17 -0.38 -13.31 0.04
C ALA A 17 -1.73 -12.67 -0.32
N VAL A 18 -1.87 -11.35 -0.12
CA VAL A 18 -3.09 -10.60 -0.45
C VAL A 18 -3.32 -10.48 -1.97
N THR A 19 -2.27 -10.27 -2.76
CA THR A 19 -2.39 -10.09 -4.22
C THR A 19 -2.67 -11.38 -4.98
N ASN A 20 -2.29 -12.53 -4.39
CA ASN A 20 -2.49 -13.87 -4.97
C ASN A 20 -3.76 -14.56 -4.45
N LEU A 21 -4.69 -13.86 -3.80
CA LEU A 21 -5.97 -14.42 -3.34
C LEU A 21 -6.83 -14.81 -4.56
N SER A 22 -6.62 -16.01 -5.09
CA SER A 22 -7.32 -16.54 -6.28
C SER A 22 -8.46 -17.49 -5.95
N SER A 23 -8.73 -17.76 -4.67
CA SER A 23 -9.74 -18.74 -4.23
C SER A 23 -10.54 -18.28 -3.00
N SER A 24 -10.34 -17.03 -2.59
CA SER A 24 -10.93 -16.41 -1.41
C SER A 24 -11.34 -14.97 -1.73
N ASN A 25 -12.30 -14.47 -0.98
CA ASN A 25 -12.87 -13.14 -1.17
C ASN A 25 -11.81 -12.07 -0.92
N LEU A 26 -11.59 -11.18 -1.89
CA LEU A 26 -10.71 -10.02 -1.74
C LEU A 26 -11.56 -8.78 -1.42
N ASN A 27 -11.42 -8.28 -0.20
CA ASN A 27 -12.03 -7.05 0.29
C ASN A 27 -10.98 -5.94 0.32
N ILE A 28 -11.15 -4.94 -0.55
CA ILE A 28 -10.30 -3.75 -0.61
C ILE A 28 -11.09 -2.55 -0.10
N MET A 29 -10.60 -1.90 0.94
CA MET A 29 -11.12 -0.61 1.38
C MET A 29 -10.23 0.51 0.85
N ILE A 30 -10.84 1.52 0.26
CA ILE A 30 -10.15 2.71 -0.25
C ILE A 30 -10.66 3.92 0.53
N VAL A 31 -9.74 4.69 1.09
CA VAL A 31 -10.07 5.83 1.96
C VAL A 31 -9.29 7.07 1.59
N GLY A 32 -9.88 8.23 1.87
CA GLY A 32 -9.23 9.52 1.65
C GLY A 32 -10.21 10.67 1.85
N LEU A 33 -9.71 11.89 1.70
CA LEU A 33 -10.54 13.08 1.74
C LEU A 33 -11.11 13.41 0.35
N GLY A 34 -12.28 14.07 0.35
CA GLY A 34 -12.93 14.58 -0.85
C GLY A 34 -11.99 15.48 -1.67
N GLY A 35 -11.82 15.15 -2.95
CA GLY A 35 -10.90 15.81 -3.88
C GLY A 35 -9.60 15.05 -4.18
N LEU A 36 -9.31 13.94 -3.47
CA LEU A 36 -8.14 13.09 -3.75
C LEU A 36 -8.38 12.02 -4.83
N GLY A 37 -9.62 11.87 -5.30
CA GLY A 37 -9.97 10.94 -6.37
C GLY A 37 -10.39 9.54 -5.90
N VAL A 38 -10.80 9.36 -4.64
CA VAL A 38 -11.23 8.06 -4.06
C VAL A 38 -12.20 7.31 -5.00
N VAL A 39 -13.32 7.92 -5.38
CA VAL A 39 -14.34 7.28 -6.25
C VAL A 39 -13.76 6.85 -7.60
N SER A 40 -13.02 7.75 -8.27
CA SER A 40 -12.45 7.43 -9.58
C SER A 40 -11.38 6.34 -9.49
N PHE A 41 -10.62 6.33 -8.40
CA PHE A 41 -9.65 5.28 -8.11
C PHE A 41 -10.34 3.94 -7.86
N THR A 42 -11.40 3.92 -7.05
CA THR A 42 -12.24 2.75 -6.79
C THR A 42 -12.76 2.13 -8.09
N HIS A 43 -13.32 2.92 -9.00
CA HIS A 43 -13.85 2.41 -10.27
C HIS A 43 -12.75 1.79 -11.14
N LYS A 44 -11.57 2.42 -11.21
CA LYS A 44 -10.43 1.85 -11.96
C LYS A 44 -9.94 0.55 -11.35
N VAL A 45 -9.81 0.47 -10.02
CA VAL A 45 -9.45 -0.76 -9.31
C VAL A 45 -10.48 -1.85 -9.56
N ARG A 46 -11.78 -1.53 -9.44
CA ARG A 46 -12.90 -2.44 -9.74
C ARG A 46 -12.79 -3.00 -11.15
N ASP A 47 -12.58 -2.15 -12.15
CA ASP A 47 -12.51 -2.56 -13.56
C ASP A 47 -11.30 -3.47 -13.83
N LEU A 48 -10.18 -3.26 -13.13
CA LEU A 48 -9.01 -4.14 -13.22
C LEU A 48 -9.28 -5.49 -12.55
N LEU A 49 -9.89 -5.50 -11.38
CA LEU A 49 -10.27 -6.73 -10.70
C LEU A 49 -11.30 -7.53 -11.52
N ALA A 50 -12.16 -6.87 -12.30
CA ALA A 50 -13.16 -7.53 -13.15
C ALA A 50 -12.52 -8.40 -14.24
N LEU A 51 -11.23 -8.22 -14.52
CA LEU A 51 -10.47 -9.07 -15.43
C LEU A 51 -10.06 -10.42 -14.80
N ARG A 52 -10.18 -10.55 -13.46
CA ARG A 52 -9.70 -11.72 -12.70
C ARG A 52 -10.78 -12.42 -11.89
N TYR A 53 -11.82 -11.70 -11.49
CA TYR A 53 -12.88 -12.21 -10.63
C TYR A 53 -14.22 -12.17 -11.34
N SER A 54 -15.03 -13.21 -11.10
CA SER A 54 -16.35 -13.35 -11.73
C SER A 54 -17.42 -12.42 -11.14
N HIS A 55 -17.29 -12.07 -9.86
CA HIS A 55 -18.26 -11.25 -9.13
C HIS A 55 -17.56 -10.10 -8.41
N ILE A 56 -18.04 -8.88 -8.67
CA ILE A 56 -17.52 -7.67 -8.02
C ILE A 56 -18.67 -6.80 -7.53
N HIS A 57 -18.57 -6.40 -6.27
CA HIS A 57 -19.47 -5.45 -5.64
C HIS A 57 -18.71 -4.24 -5.12
N THR A 58 -19.31 -3.06 -5.20
CA THR A 58 -18.73 -1.83 -4.66
C THR A 58 -19.75 -1.11 -3.80
N THR A 59 -19.35 -0.76 -2.57
CA THR A 59 -20.07 0.19 -1.72
C THR A 59 -19.28 1.49 -1.63
N GLU A 60 -19.96 2.62 -1.66
CA GLU A 60 -19.35 3.94 -1.53
C GLU A 60 -20.05 4.73 -0.45
N GLN A 61 -19.29 5.29 0.47
CA GLN A 61 -19.76 6.26 1.44
C GLN A 61 -19.03 7.58 1.21
N ARG A 62 -19.82 8.61 0.89
CA ARG A 62 -19.32 9.97 0.67
C ARG A 62 -19.80 10.84 1.82
N GLY A 63 -18.89 11.55 2.48
CA GLY A 63 -19.28 12.57 3.45
C GLY A 63 -20.15 13.65 2.80
N VAL A 64 -21.07 14.22 3.58
CA VAL A 64 -22.07 15.20 3.11
C VAL A 64 -21.41 16.46 2.50
N ALA A 65 -20.20 16.83 2.95
CA ALA A 65 -19.44 17.93 2.38
C ALA A 65 -18.54 17.45 1.22
N GLN A 66 -18.78 17.97 0.02
CA GLN A 66 -18.07 17.58 -1.21
C GLN A 66 -16.57 17.94 -1.24
N LYS A 67 -16.06 18.72 -0.27
CA LYS A 67 -14.64 19.07 -0.15
C LYS A 67 -14.12 18.74 1.25
N ARG A 68 -13.01 18.00 1.31
CA ARG A 68 -12.30 17.62 2.55
C ARG A 68 -13.10 16.80 3.57
N ALA A 69 -14.31 16.31 3.23
CA ALA A 69 -14.95 15.29 4.04
C ALA A 69 -14.30 13.94 3.79
N SER A 70 -14.36 13.08 4.82
CA SER A 70 -14.01 11.68 4.67
C SER A 70 -14.84 11.02 3.58
N THR A 71 -14.17 10.23 2.74
CA THR A 71 -14.75 9.44 1.67
C THR A 71 -14.14 8.05 1.72
N SER A 72 -14.98 7.03 1.69
CA SER A 72 -14.55 5.64 1.70
C SER A 72 -15.31 4.83 0.67
N ALA A 73 -14.67 3.81 0.13
CA ALA A 73 -15.31 2.81 -0.70
C ALA A 73 -14.77 1.43 -0.35
N VAL A 74 -15.60 0.41 -0.50
CA VAL A 74 -15.18 -0.99 -0.36
C VAL A 74 -15.48 -1.71 -1.66
N ILE A 75 -14.49 -2.44 -2.16
CA ILE A 75 -14.61 -3.35 -3.29
C ILE A 75 -14.50 -4.77 -2.74
N THR A 76 -15.51 -5.58 -3.00
CA THR A 76 -15.47 -7.03 -2.75
C THR A 76 -15.38 -7.73 -4.09
N ALA A 77 -14.30 -8.47 -4.32
CA ALA A 77 -14.06 -9.26 -5.52
C ALA A 77 -13.94 -10.74 -5.16
N SER A 78 -14.64 -11.61 -5.89
CA SER A 78 -14.58 -13.06 -5.68
C SER A 78 -15.06 -13.86 -6.88
N ASP A 79 -14.83 -15.17 -6.86
CA ASP A 79 -15.33 -16.08 -7.89
C ASP A 79 -16.74 -16.59 -7.63
N PHE A 80 -17.32 -16.31 -6.45
CA PHE A 80 -18.66 -16.75 -6.07
C PHE A 80 -19.59 -15.56 -5.81
N PHE A 81 -20.90 -15.80 -5.79
CA PHE A 81 -21.83 -14.73 -5.40
C PHE A 81 -21.77 -14.51 -3.88
N ILE A 82 -21.59 -13.26 -3.45
CA ILE A 82 -21.53 -12.89 -2.03
C ILE A 82 -22.48 -11.73 -1.79
N ALA A 83 -23.33 -11.88 -0.77
CA ALA A 83 -24.12 -10.77 -0.26
C ALA A 83 -23.17 -9.75 0.41
N PRO A 84 -23.13 -8.49 -0.05
CA PRO A 84 -22.21 -7.51 0.50
C PRO A 84 -22.69 -7.06 1.88
N SER A 85 -22.04 -7.56 2.93
CA SER A 85 -22.26 -7.09 4.30
C SER A 85 -20.97 -6.50 4.86
N LEU A 86 -20.96 -5.17 5.08
CA LEU A 86 -19.82 -4.48 5.67
C LEU A 86 -19.63 -4.79 7.16
N SER A 87 -20.67 -5.29 7.85
CA SER A 87 -20.58 -5.60 9.28
C SER A 87 -19.75 -6.84 9.58
N GLU A 88 -19.47 -7.67 8.58
CA GLU A 88 -18.70 -8.93 8.71
C GLU A 88 -17.49 -9.01 7.78
N ALA A 89 -17.39 -8.16 6.76
CA ALA A 89 -16.26 -8.15 5.82
C ALA A 89 -15.01 -7.51 6.45
N LYS A 90 -14.12 -8.35 7.00
CA LYS A 90 -12.78 -7.89 7.35
C LYS A 90 -12.01 -7.54 6.06
N VAL A 91 -11.33 -6.41 6.08
CA VAL A 91 -10.62 -5.84 4.92
C VAL A 91 -9.25 -6.50 4.81
N ASN A 92 -8.92 -7.09 3.66
CA ASN A 92 -7.59 -7.67 3.40
C ASN A 92 -6.58 -6.58 3.01
N LEU A 93 -7.05 -5.58 2.25
CA LEU A 93 -6.23 -4.47 1.76
C LEU A 93 -6.88 -3.12 2.03
N LEU A 94 -6.24 -2.28 2.83
CA LEU A 94 -6.61 -0.88 3.01
C LEU A 94 -5.71 0.01 2.16
N ILE A 95 -6.28 0.77 1.22
CA ILE A 95 -5.56 1.77 0.43
C ILE A 95 -5.98 3.17 0.86
N ALA A 96 -5.09 3.87 1.55
CA ALA A 96 -5.31 5.22 2.04
C ALA A 96 -4.60 6.25 1.16
N LEU A 97 -5.37 7.19 0.60
CA LEU A 97 -4.86 8.34 -0.14
C LEU A 97 -4.43 9.49 0.80
N GLU A 98 -4.70 9.37 2.10
CA GLU A 98 -4.41 10.35 3.14
C GLU A 98 -4.11 9.61 4.47
N PRO A 99 -3.03 9.94 5.22
CA PRO A 99 -2.60 9.16 6.37
C PRO A 99 -3.60 9.06 7.54
N LEU A 100 -4.29 10.13 7.92
CA LEU A 100 -5.26 10.09 9.02
C LEU A 100 -6.48 9.22 8.67
N GLU A 101 -6.87 9.19 7.41
CA GLU A 101 -7.93 8.30 6.94
C GLU A 101 -7.52 6.81 7.04
N ALA A 102 -6.21 6.51 6.89
CA ALA A 102 -5.66 5.19 7.17
C ALA A 102 -5.88 4.82 8.65
N LEU A 103 -5.44 5.69 9.56
CA LEU A 103 -5.58 5.46 11.01
C LEU A 103 -7.05 5.30 11.42
N ARG A 104 -7.94 6.15 10.88
CA ARG A 104 -9.38 6.11 11.15
C ARG A 104 -10.01 4.78 10.75
N SER A 105 -9.52 4.15 9.69
CA SER A 105 -10.11 2.95 9.09
C SER A 105 -9.36 1.66 9.42
N ALA A 106 -8.21 1.75 10.10
CA ALA A 106 -7.33 0.62 10.40
C ALA A 106 -8.01 -0.50 11.21
N HIS A 107 -9.01 -0.16 12.04
CA HIS A 107 -9.78 -1.13 12.83
C HIS A 107 -10.62 -2.11 12.00
N LEU A 108 -10.80 -1.86 10.70
CA LEU A 108 -11.53 -2.73 9.77
C LEU A 108 -10.63 -3.76 9.08
N LEU A 109 -9.31 -3.60 9.19
CA LEU A 109 -8.34 -4.55 8.66
C LEU A 109 -8.39 -5.86 9.46
N GLU A 110 -8.27 -6.98 8.76
CA GLU A 110 -8.06 -8.26 9.41
C GLU A 110 -6.66 -8.36 10.05
N PRO A 111 -6.48 -9.24 11.04
CA PRO A 111 -5.15 -9.73 11.39
C PRO A 111 -4.46 -10.24 10.12
N ASP A 112 -3.21 -9.82 9.90
CA ASP A 112 -2.44 -10.11 8.68
C ASP A 112 -2.79 -9.30 7.40
N GLY A 113 -3.80 -8.42 7.46
CA GLY A 113 -4.14 -7.50 6.37
C GLY A 113 -3.04 -6.47 6.05
N VAL A 114 -3.02 -5.94 4.83
CA VAL A 114 -2.00 -4.98 4.38
C VAL A 114 -2.59 -3.58 4.25
N CYS A 115 -1.80 -2.56 4.59
CA CYS A 115 -2.19 -1.17 4.41
C CYS A 115 -1.22 -0.43 3.47
N PHE A 116 -1.74 0.12 2.38
CA PHE A 116 -1.05 1.00 1.45
C PHE A 116 -1.37 2.45 1.79
N ILE A 117 -0.36 3.26 2.11
CA ILE A 117 -0.54 4.65 2.57
C ILE A 117 0.21 5.61 1.66
N ALA A 118 -0.51 6.55 1.04
CA ALA A 118 0.13 7.73 0.47
C ALA A 118 0.46 8.73 1.59
N ASP A 119 1.66 9.29 1.60
CA ASP A 119 2.04 10.32 2.58
C ASP A 119 1.44 11.71 2.30
N THR A 120 0.50 11.82 1.35
CA THR A 120 -0.19 13.07 1.00
C THR A 120 -1.05 13.55 2.17
N ARG A 121 -0.63 14.64 2.81
CA ARG A 121 -1.37 15.25 3.92
C ARG A 121 -2.28 16.37 3.45
N ILE A 122 -3.49 16.42 3.99
CA ILE A 122 -4.46 17.45 3.69
C ILE A 122 -5.00 18.01 4.99
N GLU A 123 -4.56 19.21 5.36
CA GLU A 123 -5.08 19.87 6.56
C GLU A 123 -6.57 20.16 6.41
N THR A 124 -7.38 19.70 7.34
CA THR A 124 -8.80 20.01 7.42
C THR A 124 -9.01 21.23 8.32
N ILE A 125 -10.20 21.84 8.27
CA ILE A 125 -10.53 23.03 9.08
C ILE A 125 -10.31 22.76 10.58
N CYS A 126 -10.59 21.53 11.05
CA CYS A 126 -10.35 21.11 12.42
C CYS A 126 -8.84 20.96 12.74
N GLY A 127 -8.01 20.60 11.74
CA GLY A 127 -6.55 20.51 11.88
C GLY A 127 -5.86 21.86 12.05
N CYS A 128 -6.50 22.97 11.68
CA CYS A 128 -5.97 24.32 11.91
C CYS A 128 -6.14 24.80 13.37
N HIS A 129 -6.84 24.03 14.22
CA HIS A 129 -7.06 24.39 15.60
C HIS A 129 -5.79 24.15 16.42
N ARG A 130 -5.29 25.18 17.12
CA ARG A 130 -4.01 25.18 17.87
C ARG A 130 -3.76 23.99 18.83
N LYS A 131 -4.81 23.28 19.24
CA LYS A 131 -4.71 22.11 20.13
C LYS A 131 -4.57 20.77 19.39
N TYR A 132 -4.74 20.73 18.08
CA TYR A 132 -4.64 19.52 17.27
C TYR A 132 -3.35 19.54 16.47
N VAL A 133 -2.40 18.70 16.87
CA VAL A 133 -1.17 18.46 16.11
C VAL A 133 -1.44 17.29 15.17
N TYR A 134 -1.31 17.52 13.86
CA TYR A 134 -1.38 16.45 12.88
C TYR A 134 -0.19 15.50 13.10
N PRO A 135 -0.41 14.22 13.48
CA PRO A 135 0.68 13.29 13.76
C PRO A 135 1.47 12.98 12.48
N SER A 136 2.76 12.72 12.63
CA SER A 136 3.58 12.32 11.50
C SER A 136 3.07 11.01 10.88
N THR A 137 3.24 10.87 9.57
CA THR A 137 2.92 9.62 8.84
C THR A 137 3.59 8.41 9.49
N LYS A 138 4.78 8.60 10.06
CA LYS A 138 5.51 7.56 10.79
C LYS A 138 4.80 7.14 12.08
N GLU A 139 4.36 8.08 12.90
CA GLU A 139 3.59 7.77 14.11
C GLU A 139 2.27 7.07 13.76
N ILE A 140 1.59 7.52 12.70
CA ILE A 140 0.38 6.87 12.18
C ILE A 140 0.67 5.41 11.80
N VAL A 141 1.71 5.16 11.01
CA VAL A 141 2.11 3.80 10.60
C VAL A 141 2.38 2.93 11.82
N GLN A 142 3.15 3.43 12.79
CA GLN A 142 3.44 2.68 14.01
C GLN A 142 2.17 2.29 14.77
N LEU A 143 1.20 3.20 14.91
CA LEU A 143 -0.07 2.92 15.57
C LEU A 143 -0.90 1.85 14.84
N ILE A 144 -0.88 1.85 13.51
CA ILE A 144 -1.57 0.84 12.69
C ILE A 144 -0.89 -0.52 12.83
N GLU A 145 0.44 -0.56 12.81
CA GLU A 145 1.22 -1.80 12.89
C GLU A 145 1.15 -2.47 14.27
N LEU A 146 0.88 -1.72 15.34
CA LEU A 146 0.54 -2.28 16.66
C LEU A 146 -0.69 -3.20 16.61
N GLY A 147 -1.58 -3.03 15.63
CA GLY A 147 -2.74 -3.89 15.38
C GLY A 147 -2.43 -5.20 14.64
N GLY A 148 -1.15 -5.52 14.37
CA GLY A 148 -0.75 -6.70 13.60
C GLY A 148 -0.84 -6.51 12.07
N VAL A 149 -1.11 -5.28 11.63
CA VAL A 149 -1.10 -4.89 10.21
C VAL A 149 0.34 -4.60 9.76
N ARG A 150 0.62 -4.70 8.46
CA ARG A 150 1.86 -4.19 7.86
C ARG A 150 1.54 -3.07 6.87
N CYS A 151 2.31 -1.99 6.96
CA CYS A 151 2.08 -0.80 6.17
C CYS A 151 3.17 -0.62 5.09
N LEU A 152 2.75 -0.34 3.86
CA LEU A 152 3.63 0.19 2.82
C LEU A 152 3.29 1.65 2.57
N THR A 153 4.24 2.54 2.90
CA THR A 153 4.08 3.99 2.67
C THR A 153 4.74 4.40 1.37
N LEU A 154 3.98 5.09 0.50
CA LEU A 154 4.47 5.68 -0.74
C LEU A 154 4.73 7.19 -0.55
N PRO A 155 5.93 7.70 -0.86
CA PRO A 155 6.30 9.10 -0.63
C PRO A 155 5.77 10.03 -1.72
N VAL A 156 4.46 10.01 -1.95
CA VAL A 156 3.76 10.73 -3.04
C VAL A 156 3.97 12.24 -2.94
N THR A 157 4.11 12.80 -1.75
CA THR A 157 4.37 14.22 -1.51
C THR A 157 5.62 14.71 -2.25
N SER A 158 6.65 13.86 -2.36
CA SER A 158 7.88 14.18 -3.10
C SER A 158 7.62 14.34 -4.59
N LEU A 159 6.85 13.41 -5.18
CA LEU A 159 6.40 13.44 -6.57
C LEU A 159 5.53 14.68 -6.83
N LEU A 160 4.56 14.97 -5.96
CA LEU A 160 3.67 16.12 -6.14
C LEU A 160 4.45 17.43 -6.24
N ARG A 161 5.52 17.57 -5.44
CA ARG A 161 6.39 18.74 -5.46
C ARG A 161 7.28 18.79 -6.72
N SER A 162 7.95 17.69 -7.07
CA SER A 162 8.90 17.68 -8.19
C SER A 162 8.21 17.92 -9.54
N GLU A 163 7.06 17.29 -9.74
CA GLU A 163 6.31 17.33 -11.01
C GLU A 163 5.22 18.41 -11.03
N ARG A 164 5.15 19.25 -9.98
CA ARG A 164 4.13 20.31 -9.83
C ARG A 164 2.70 19.78 -10.02
N LEU A 165 2.41 18.67 -9.37
CA LEU A 165 1.11 18.01 -9.40
C LEU A 165 0.23 18.46 -8.24
N LEU A 166 -1.07 18.40 -8.47
CA LEU A 166 -2.08 18.65 -7.43
C LEU A 166 -2.33 17.40 -6.58
N PRO A 167 -2.82 17.52 -5.33
CA PRO A 167 -3.11 16.38 -4.47
C PRO A 167 -4.02 15.30 -5.08
N VAL A 168 -4.92 15.67 -6.01
CA VAL A 168 -5.78 14.73 -6.73
C VAL A 168 -5.00 13.64 -7.48
N HIS A 169 -3.77 13.91 -7.91
CA HIS A 169 -2.93 12.93 -8.62
C HIS A 169 -2.37 11.83 -7.71
N THR A 170 -2.58 11.93 -6.39
CA THR A 170 -2.26 10.86 -5.42
C THR A 170 -2.95 9.56 -5.80
N SER A 171 -4.22 9.62 -6.20
CA SER A 171 -4.96 8.46 -6.68
C SER A 171 -4.27 7.76 -7.86
N SER A 172 -3.76 8.52 -8.83
CA SER A 172 -3.05 7.98 -9.98
C SER A 172 -1.73 7.31 -9.58
N ALA A 173 -0.96 7.91 -8.66
CA ALA A 173 0.27 7.29 -8.14
C ALA A 173 -0.02 5.97 -7.39
N MET A 174 -1.03 5.97 -6.53
CA MET A 174 -1.44 4.76 -5.81
C MET A 174 -2.01 3.69 -6.75
N LEU A 175 -2.66 4.07 -7.85
CA LEU A 175 -3.08 3.14 -8.91
C LEU A 175 -1.90 2.49 -9.61
N GLY A 176 -0.84 3.25 -9.90
CA GLY A 176 0.40 2.69 -10.44
C GLY A 176 1.00 1.62 -9.53
N MET A 177 1.09 1.92 -8.24
CA MET A 177 1.56 0.96 -7.23
C MET A 177 0.65 -0.27 -7.15
N PHE A 178 -0.67 -0.09 -7.16
CA PHE A 178 -1.64 -1.18 -7.17
C PHE A 178 -1.46 -2.08 -8.40
N CYS A 179 -1.31 -1.51 -9.60
CA CYS A 179 -1.08 -2.28 -10.82
C CYS A 179 0.19 -3.12 -10.72
N ALA A 180 1.28 -2.55 -10.20
CA ALA A 180 2.53 -3.29 -10.00
C ALA A 180 2.37 -4.41 -8.96
N ALA A 181 1.75 -4.11 -7.81
CA ALA A 181 1.52 -5.09 -6.75
C ALA A 181 0.67 -6.28 -7.19
N PHE A 182 -0.39 -6.01 -7.95
CA PHE A 182 -1.26 -7.05 -8.48
C PHE A 182 -0.76 -7.61 -9.81
N ASN A 183 0.37 -7.18 -10.37
CA ASN A 183 0.85 -7.63 -11.68
C ASN A 183 -0.17 -7.40 -12.83
N PHE A 184 -0.81 -6.24 -12.86
CA PHE A 184 -1.61 -5.78 -14.01
C PHE A 184 -0.73 -5.09 -15.04
N ASP A 185 -1.01 -5.33 -16.33
CA ASP A 185 -0.33 -4.65 -17.41
C ASP A 185 -0.71 -3.16 -17.44
N LEU A 186 0.30 -2.31 -17.24
CA LEU A 186 0.15 -0.86 -17.19
C LEU A 186 -0.31 -0.29 -18.54
N GLU A 187 0.10 -0.89 -19.66
CA GLU A 187 -0.27 -0.44 -21.00
C GLU A 187 -1.77 -0.65 -21.24
N LEU A 188 -2.34 -1.76 -20.75
CA LEU A 188 -3.78 -1.98 -20.80
C LEU A 188 -4.56 -0.92 -20.00
N VAL A 189 -4.05 -0.53 -18.83
CA VAL A 189 -4.68 0.50 -17.97
C VAL A 189 -4.68 1.85 -18.68
N LEU A 190 -3.54 2.21 -19.29
CA LEU A 190 -3.36 3.46 -20.01
C LEU A 190 -4.25 3.52 -21.26
N ASN A 191 -4.38 2.42 -22.00
CA ASN A 191 -5.12 2.36 -23.27
C ASN A 191 -6.63 2.19 -23.10
N ASN A 192 -7.11 1.45 -22.09
CA ASN A 192 -8.55 1.32 -21.83
C ASN A 192 -9.18 2.61 -21.30
N SER A 193 -8.38 3.49 -20.70
CA SER A 193 -8.83 4.82 -20.26
C SER A 193 -9.14 5.77 -21.42
N ASP A 194 -8.67 5.49 -22.64
CA ASP A 194 -8.90 6.33 -23.82
C ASP A 194 -10.18 5.97 -24.60
N LYS A 195 -10.76 4.77 -24.40
CA LYS A 195 -11.98 4.34 -25.12
C LYS A 195 -13.25 5.04 -24.64
N ASN A 196 -13.29 5.48 -23.37
CA ASN A 196 -14.36 6.29 -22.82
C ASN A 196 -14.01 7.79 -22.99
N LYS A 197 -14.33 8.34 -24.17
CA LYS A 197 -14.00 9.68 -24.70
C LYS A 197 -14.24 10.92 -23.81
N VAL A 198 -14.75 10.80 -22.59
CA VAL A 198 -15.07 11.95 -21.72
C VAL A 198 -13.93 12.28 -20.73
N HIS A 199 -13.02 11.37 -20.40
CA HIS A 199 -11.89 11.61 -19.47
C HIS A 199 -10.64 10.76 -19.81
N SER A 200 -10.00 11.04 -20.96
CA SER A 200 -8.64 10.52 -21.22
C SER A 200 -7.72 10.90 -20.05
N LEU A 201 -6.88 9.96 -19.61
CA LEU A 201 -5.86 10.21 -18.58
C LEU A 201 -4.93 11.31 -19.08
N ASN A 202 -5.04 12.51 -18.51
CA ASN A 202 -4.14 13.59 -18.85
C ASN A 202 -2.67 13.20 -18.57
N THR A 203 -1.72 13.89 -19.20
CA THR A 203 -0.28 13.62 -19.08
C THR A 203 0.17 13.53 -17.62
N LYS A 204 -0.36 14.40 -16.75
CA LYS A 204 -0.05 14.43 -15.32
C LYS A 204 -0.46 13.16 -14.58
N ASN A 205 -1.63 12.61 -14.89
CA ASN A 205 -2.09 11.34 -14.33
C ASN A 205 -1.22 10.17 -14.82
N ARG A 206 -0.83 10.17 -16.11
CA ARG A 206 0.07 9.15 -16.66
C ARG A 206 1.43 9.18 -15.96
N THR A 207 2.02 10.36 -15.77
CA THR A 207 3.29 10.53 -15.03
C THR A 207 3.18 10.00 -13.59
N ALA A 208 2.12 10.36 -12.88
CA ALA A 208 1.92 9.90 -11.50
C ALA A 208 1.77 8.38 -11.42
N LEU A 209 0.97 7.80 -12.32
CA LEU A 209 0.74 6.35 -12.42
C LEU A 209 2.03 5.58 -12.76
N GLN A 210 2.79 6.03 -13.76
CA GLN A 210 4.08 5.41 -14.08
C GLN A 210 5.06 5.50 -12.90
N TRP A 211 5.11 6.65 -12.23
CA TRP A 211 5.96 6.83 -11.06
C TRP A 211 5.60 5.84 -9.95
N GLY A 212 4.31 5.69 -9.64
CA GLY A 212 3.85 4.75 -8.60
C GLY A 212 4.20 3.29 -8.89
N CYS A 213 4.06 2.87 -10.15
CA CYS A 213 4.46 1.55 -10.61
C CYS A 213 5.98 1.32 -10.39
N ASN A 214 6.80 2.27 -10.84
CA ASN A 214 8.25 2.21 -10.72
C ASN A 214 8.73 2.18 -9.26
N GLN A 215 8.05 2.89 -8.35
CA GLN A 215 8.41 2.87 -6.93
C GLN A 215 8.21 1.47 -6.32
N PHE A 216 7.09 0.82 -6.62
CA PHE A 216 6.82 -0.52 -6.12
C PHE A 216 7.83 -1.55 -6.63
N GLN A 217 8.14 -1.51 -7.93
CA GLN A 217 9.14 -2.40 -8.54
C GLN A 217 10.52 -2.23 -7.88
N ARG A 218 10.94 -0.99 -7.60
CA ARG A 218 12.20 -0.73 -6.87
C ARG A 218 12.21 -1.36 -5.48
N ILE A 219 11.08 -1.31 -4.77
CA ILE A 219 10.93 -1.92 -3.44
C ILE A 219 11.06 -3.44 -3.54
N GLN A 220 10.47 -4.07 -4.57
CA GLN A 220 10.64 -5.51 -4.80
C GLN A 220 12.10 -5.88 -5.14
N SER A 221 12.75 -5.19 -6.08
CA SER A 221 14.13 -5.50 -6.50
C SER A 221 15.16 -5.25 -5.39
N SER A 222 14.92 -4.26 -4.52
CA SER A 222 15.78 -4.00 -3.36
C SER A 222 15.72 -5.11 -2.31
N ASN A 223 14.67 -5.94 -2.33
CA ASN A 223 14.50 -7.09 -1.44
C ASN A 223 14.99 -8.41 -2.07
N GLU A 224 14.89 -8.59 -3.40
CA GLU A 224 15.45 -9.76 -4.11
C GLU A 224 16.99 -9.77 -4.09
N SER A 225 17.63 -8.60 -4.04
CA SER A 225 19.08 -8.50 -3.88
C SER A 225 19.57 -8.89 -2.48
N ILE A 226 18.68 -8.98 -1.48
CA ILE A 226 18.99 -9.39 -0.10
C ILE A 226 18.87 -10.92 0.05
N SER A 227 18.04 -11.60 -0.75
CA SER A 227 17.91 -13.07 -0.73
C SER A 227 19.04 -13.81 -1.45
N LEU A 228 19.87 -13.13 -2.24
CA LEU A 228 21.00 -13.72 -2.98
C LEU A 228 22.34 -13.68 -2.25
N THR A 229 22.40 -13.17 -1.02
CA THR A 229 23.58 -13.36 -0.14
C THR A 229 23.34 -14.54 0.77
N ASP A 230 23.58 -15.75 0.24
CA ASP A 230 23.79 -16.94 1.06
C ASP A 230 24.88 -16.65 2.13
N PRO A 231 24.70 -17.07 3.38
CA PRO A 231 25.77 -17.02 4.36
C PRO A 231 26.89 -17.96 3.89
N GLN A 232 28.02 -17.37 3.49
CA GLN A 232 29.24 -18.12 3.23
C GLN A 232 29.54 -19.00 4.47
N PRO A 233 29.67 -20.33 4.35
CA PRO A 233 30.02 -21.16 5.48
C PRO A 233 31.39 -20.71 6.00
N MET A 234 31.44 -20.28 7.27
CA MET A 234 32.69 -20.01 7.97
C MET A 234 33.58 -21.25 7.83
N LYS A 235 34.68 -21.11 7.08
CA LYS A 235 35.76 -22.10 7.06
C LYS A 235 36.29 -22.23 8.48
N SER A 236 36.10 -23.41 9.07
CA SER A 236 36.74 -23.82 10.30
C SER A 236 38.25 -23.92 10.07
N ASN A 237 38.99 -22.87 10.43
CA ASN A 237 40.44 -22.95 10.51
C ASN A 237 40.83 -23.70 11.78
N PHE A 238 41.19 -24.97 11.58
CA PHE A 238 42.07 -25.74 12.44
C PHE A 238 43.25 -24.88 12.91
N TYR A 239 43.43 -24.75 14.22
CA TYR A 239 44.75 -24.48 14.81
C TYR A 239 45.21 -25.74 15.52
N HIS A 240 46.10 -26.45 14.84
CA HIS A 240 47.00 -27.43 15.43
C HIS A 240 48.35 -26.70 15.60
N GLN A 241 48.73 -26.36 16.84
CA GLN A 241 50.14 -26.35 17.25
C GLN A 241 50.26 -26.29 18.77
N SER A 242 50.65 -27.45 19.31
CA SER A 242 51.23 -27.70 20.62
C SER A 242 52.58 -26.99 20.79
N VAL A 243 52.86 -26.40 21.97
CA VAL A 243 54.14 -26.56 22.70
C VAL A 243 53.95 -26.34 24.21
N PHE A 244 54.27 -27.39 24.97
CA PHE A 244 54.83 -27.51 26.32
C PHE A 244 55.21 -26.26 27.16
N GLY A 245 54.98 -26.33 28.47
CA GLY A 245 55.67 -25.46 29.44
C GLY A 245 55.19 -25.54 30.91
N ILE A 246 55.57 -26.62 31.60
CA ILE A 246 55.42 -26.95 33.04
C ILE A 246 55.77 -25.79 34.01
N LYS A 247 54.97 -25.59 35.09
CA LYS A 247 55.38 -25.76 36.51
C LYS A 247 54.23 -25.51 37.49
N SER A 248 54.05 -26.49 38.38
CA SER A 248 53.31 -26.43 39.63
C SER A 248 53.92 -25.45 40.64
N VAL A 249 53.14 -25.04 41.65
CA VAL A 249 53.43 -25.10 43.10
C VAL A 249 52.38 -24.26 43.86
N VAL A 250 51.63 -24.97 44.72
CA VAL A 250 50.87 -24.55 45.93
C VAL A 250 49.72 -23.56 45.76
#